data_AF-A0A2M8W0L4-F1
#
_entry.id   AF-A0A2M8W0L4-F1
#
_cell.length_a   1.000
_cell.length_b   1.000
_cell.length_c   1.000
_cell.angle_alpha   90.00
_cell.angle_beta   90.00
_cell.angle_gamma   90.00
#
_symmetry.space_group_name_H-M   'P 1'
#
loop_
_entity.id
_entity.type
_entity.pdbx_description
1 polymer ?
#
loop_
_entity_poly.entity_id
_entity_poly.type
_entity_poly.pdbx_seq_one_letter_code
_entity_poly.pdbx_strand_id
1 'polypeptide(L)' 'MESGFIVIMLALFTLLAFTVMAIVSKKKTEARIDDPSATKSTLAADKSSTGKPADVQNKGH' A
#
# COMPACT_ATOMS: atom_id res chain seq x y z
N MET A 1 13.35 38.96 -4.01
CA MET A 1 13.47 37.54 -4.38
C MET A 1 12.65 37.31 -5.64
N GLU A 2 13.24 36.68 -6.66
CA GLU A 2 12.52 36.27 -7.86
C GLU A 2 11.40 35.29 -7.48
N SER A 3 10.18 35.51 -7.96
CA SER A 3 9.02 34.66 -7.67
C SER A 3 9.26 33.19 -8.03
N GLY A 4 10.07 32.91 -9.05
CA GLY A 4 10.46 31.56 -9.46
C GLY A 4 11.21 30.79 -8.36
N PHE A 5 12.05 31.46 -7.56
CA PHE A 5 12.79 30.81 -6.48
C PHE A 5 11.87 30.26 -5.38
N ILE A 6 10.81 31.02 -5.03
CA ILE A 6 9.82 30.61 -4.03
C ILE A 6 9.06 29.37 -4.51
N VAL A 7 8.69 29.31 -5.79
CA VAL A 7 7.98 28.17 -6.38
C VAL A 7 8.83 26.90 -6.29
N ILE A 8 10.12 26.98 -6.64
CA ILE A 8 11.04 25.84 -6.58
C ILE A 8 11.20 25.35 -5.14
N MET A 9 11.41 26.27 -4.19
CA MET A 9 11.52 25.91 -2.77
C MET A 9 10.26 25.22 -2.27
N LEU A 10 9.07 25.76 -2.57
CA LEU A 10 7.81 25.18 -2.15
C LEU A 10 7.59 23.78 -2.74
N ALA A 11 7.94 23.58 -4.01
CA ALA A 11 7.86 22.28 -4.68
C ALA A 11 8.77 21.23 -4.01
N LEU A 12 10.01 21.60 -3.66
CA LEU A 12 10.92 20.70 -2.96
C LEU A 12 10.44 20.37 -1.55
N PHE A 13 9.91 21.36 -0.82
CA PHE A 13 9.33 21.13 0.51
C PHE A 13 8.10 20.24 0.48
N THR A 14 7.20 20.44 -0.49
CA THR A 14 6.00 19.60 -0.63
C THR A 14 6.35 18.18 -1.01
N LEU A 15 7.31 17.99 -1.93
CA LEU A 15 7.83 16.66 -2.27
C LEU A 15 8.42 15.97 -1.05
N LEU A 16 9.28 16.67 -0.29
CA LEU A 16 9.89 16.14 0.92
C LEU A 16 8.85 15.72 1.97
N ALA A 17 7.86 16.59 2.22
CA ALA A 17 6.77 16.30 3.16
C ALA A 17 5.98 15.04 2.74
N PHE A 18 5.69 14.91 1.45
CA PHE A 18 4.99 13.75 0.91
C PHE A 18 5.82 12.46 1.02
N THR A 19 7.13 12.53 0.75
CA THR A 19 8.04 11.39 0.91
C THR A 19 8.09 10.91 2.36
N VAL A 20 8.21 11.84 3.33
CA VAL A 20 8.21 11.48 4.75
C VAL A 20 6.88 10.85 5.15
N MET A 21 5.76 11.42 4.72
CA MET A 21 4.42 10.87 4.98
C MET A 21 4.27 9.45 4.41
N ALA A 22 4.77 9.21 3.19
CA ALA A 22 4.74 7.90 2.56
C ALA A 22 5.55 6.87 3.34
N ILE A 23 6.76 7.22 3.81
CA ILE A 23 7.59 6.34 4.63
C ILE A 23 6.90 6.00 5.96
N VAL A 24 6.35 6.99 6.66
CA VAL A 24 5.63 6.77 7.94
C VAL A 24 4.41 5.88 7.73
N SER A 25 3.67 6.12 6.64
CA SER A 25 2.49 5.32 6.29
C SER A 25 2.87 3.88 5.97
N LYS A 26 3.97 3.67 5.25
CA LYS A 26 4.53 2.33 4.98
C LYS A 26 4.89 1.61 6.27
N LYS A 27 5.60 2.26 7.19
CA LYS A 27 5.93 1.66 8.51
C LYS A 27 4.67 1.30 9.31
N LYS A 28 3.63 2.14 9.27
CA LYS A 28 2.35 1.86 9.92
C LYS A 28 1.64 0.66 9.29
N THR A 29 1.73 0.48 7.98
CA THR A 29 1.17 -0.68 7.27
C THR A 29 1.95 -1.94 7.60
N GLU A 30 3.29 -1.90 7.61
CA GLU A 30 4.14 -3.04 7.99
C GLU A 30 3.87 -3.50 9.43
N ALA A 31 3.76 -2.55 10.37
CA ALA A 31 3.40 -2.88 11.76
C ALA A 31 2.01 -3.56 11.88
N ARG A 32 1.07 -3.28 10.97
CA ARG A 32 -0.24 -3.96 10.92
C ARG A 32 -0.18 -5.33 10.25
N ILE A 33 0.81 -5.58 9.41
CA ILE A 33 1.02 -6.90 8.79
C ILE A 33 1.53 -7.88 9.84
N ASP A 34 2.46 -7.42 10.69
CA ASP A 34 3.11 -8.22 11.74
C ASP A 34 2.26 -8.36 13.01
N ASP A 35 1.21 -7.55 13.18
CA ASP A 35 0.26 -7.67 14.29
C ASP A 35 -0.70 -8.86 14.06
N PRO A 36 -0.65 -9.90 14.93
CA PRO A 36 -1.54 -11.06 14.82
C PRO A 36 -3.00 -10.74 15.20
N SER A 37 -3.26 -9.61 15.85
CA SER A 37 -4.59 -9.17 16.27
C SER A 37 -5.25 -8.17 15.31
N ALA A 38 -4.52 -7.67 14.30
CA ALA A 38 -5.07 -6.74 13.34
C ALA A 38 -6.14 -7.42 12.46
N THR A 39 -7.32 -6.78 12.34
CA THR A 39 -8.39 -7.23 11.43
C THR A 39 -7.88 -7.24 9.99
N LYS A 40 -7.43 -8.40 9.52
CA LYS A 40 -7.00 -8.61 8.13
C LYS A 40 -8.24 -8.61 7.23
N SER A 41 -8.14 -7.99 6.06
CA SER A 41 -9.20 -8.06 5.04
C SER A 41 -9.40 -9.51 4.60
N THR A 42 -10.63 -9.88 4.22
CA THR A 42 -10.99 -11.22 3.74
C THR A 42 -10.10 -11.68 2.57
N LEU A 43 -9.71 -10.76 1.68
CA LEU A 43 -8.78 -11.04 0.58
C LEU A 43 -7.34 -11.38 1.04
N ALA A 44 -6.90 -10.82 2.18
CA ALA A 44 -5.60 -11.14 2.77
C ALA A 44 -5.62 -12.46 3.57
N ALA A 45 -6.81 -12.90 4.01
CA ALA A 45 -7.01 -14.21 4.63
C ALA A 45 -7.03 -15.36 3.59
N ASP A 46 -7.42 -15.09 2.34
CA ASP A 46 -7.45 -16.05 1.24
C ASP A 46 -6.06 -16.53 0.74
N LYS A 47 -4.96 -16.02 1.33
CA LYS A 47 -3.60 -16.45 0.95
C LYS A 47 -3.28 -17.90 1.34
N SER A 48 -4.10 -18.54 2.20
CA SER A 48 -4.00 -19.97 2.47
C SER A 48 -4.72 -20.77 1.39
N SER A 49 -4.18 -20.78 0.17
CA SER A 49 -4.62 -21.71 -0.87
C SER A 49 -3.99 -23.09 -0.64
N THR A 50 -4.44 -23.76 0.43
CA THR A 50 -4.30 -25.23 0.59
C THR A 50 -5.54 -25.96 0.08
N GLY A 51 -6.50 -25.22 -0.50
CA GLY A 51 -7.65 -25.80 -1.19
C GLY A 51 -7.22 -26.39 -2.53
N LYS A 52 -7.43 -27.69 -2.72
CA LYS A 52 -7.33 -28.35 -4.02
C LYS A 52 -8.17 -27.54 -5.03
N PRO A 53 -7.64 -27.17 -6.22
CA PRO A 53 -8.39 -26.37 -7.16
C PRO A 53 -9.69 -27.10 -7.49
N ALA A 54 -10.81 -26.47 -7.15
CA ALA A 54 -12.11 -26.95 -7.57
C ALA A 54 -12.13 -26.84 -9.10
N ASP A 55 -12.31 -27.99 -9.75
CA ASP A 55 -12.53 -28.19 -11.18
C ASP A 55 -13.12 -26.94 -11.84
N VAL A 56 -12.27 -26.19 -12.55
CA VAL A 56 -12.72 -25.20 -13.53
C VAL A 56 -13.31 -26.02 -14.68
N GLN A 57 -14.60 -26.33 -14.57
CA GLN A 57 -15.36 -26.94 -15.65
C GLN A 57 -15.31 -26.01 -16.85
N ASN A 58 -14.40 -26.34 -17.77
CA ASN A 58 -14.34 -25.84 -19.12
C ASN A 58 -15.68 -26.13 -19.82
N LYS A 59 -16.63 -25.20 -19.74
CA LYS A 59 -17.77 -25.17 -20.66
C LYS A 59 -17.31 -24.57 -21.97
N GLY A 60 -16.75 -25.44 -22.81
CA GLY A 60 -16.79 -25.21 -24.25
C GLY A 60 -18.25 -25.08 -24.69
N HIS A 61 -18.56 -23.94 -25.27
CA HIS A 61 -19.68 -23.76 -26.19
C HIS A 61 -19.09 -23.62 -27.59
#